data_AF-A0A6B3AJN4-F1
#
_entry.id   AF-A0A6B3AJN4-F1
#
_cell.length_a   1.000
_cell.length_b   1.000
_cell.length_c   1.000
_cell.angle_alpha   90.00
_cell.angle_beta   90.00
_cell.angle_gamma   90.00
#
_symmetry.space_group_name_H-M   'P 1'
#
loop_
_entity.id
_entity.type
_entity.pdbx_description
1 polymer ?
#
loop_
_entity_poly.entity_id
_entity_poly.type
_entity_poly.pdbx_seq_one_letter_code
_entity_poly.pdbx_strand_id
1 'polypeptide(L)'
;QAAQRAARPLGSPRLMSLLALREAGGWAGLADRACCEQALARAQAYFERGPAEADPEWMSFYGEAELEGLEAQCWSTLGDWPRAARHARRAAELQDPHFTRNIALYTAELADDLARGGRPDEAATAGMRVLDLLGEVQSSRIQTMLAGTARVLLPHRRASGVSAFLDRHGCVPRAV
;
A
#
# COMPACT_ATOMS: atom_id res chain seq x y z
N GLN A 1 15.94 1.52 14.28
CA GLN A 1 16.91 0.61 14.96
C GLN A 1 16.73 0.49 16.48
N ALA A 2 16.38 1.54 17.23
CA ALA A 2 16.13 1.43 18.68
C ALA A 2 14.99 0.44 19.03
N ALA A 3 13.86 0.53 18.30
CA ALA A 3 12.72 -0.36 18.50
C ALA A 3 13.06 -1.85 18.34
N GLN A 4 13.88 -2.22 17.34
CA GLN A 4 14.32 -3.61 17.14
C GLN A 4 15.15 -4.12 18.33
N ARG A 5 16.03 -3.29 18.91
CA ARG A 5 16.79 -3.67 20.10
C ARG A 5 15.88 -3.92 21.30
N ALA A 6 14.87 -3.08 21.48
CA ALA A 6 13.88 -3.23 22.55
C ALA A 6 12.96 -4.45 22.34
N ALA A 7 12.65 -4.81 21.09
CA ALA A 7 11.75 -5.92 20.77
C ALA A 7 12.42 -7.30 20.76
N ARG A 8 13.75 -7.38 20.56
CA ARG A 8 14.49 -8.66 20.51
C ARG A 8 14.19 -9.61 21.69
N PRO A 9 14.14 -9.16 22.96
CA PRO A 9 13.84 -10.04 24.09
C PRO A 9 12.42 -10.61 24.08
N LEU A 10 11.50 -10.00 23.33
CA LEU A 10 10.12 -10.48 23.21
C LEU A 10 9.99 -11.73 22.34
N GLY A 11 11.03 -12.11 21.58
CA GLY A 11 11.05 -13.39 20.86
C GLY A 11 10.05 -13.52 19.71
N SER A 12 9.36 -12.46 19.29
CA SER A 12 8.37 -12.48 18.21
C SER A 12 9.01 -12.18 16.83
N PRO A 13 9.08 -13.16 15.91
CA PRO A 13 9.54 -12.93 14.55
C PRO A 13 8.64 -11.95 13.79
N ARG A 14 7.32 -12.03 13.97
CA ARG A 14 6.37 -11.11 13.32
C ARG A 14 6.61 -9.67 13.75
N LEU A 15 6.85 -9.40 15.03
CA LEU A 15 7.18 -8.06 15.50
C LEU A 15 8.50 -7.57 14.90
N MET A 16 9.52 -8.43 14.85
CA MET A 16 10.79 -8.08 14.22
C MET A 16 10.64 -7.78 12.72
N SER A 17 9.78 -8.52 12.02
CA SER A 17 9.43 -8.27 10.63
C SER A 17 8.79 -6.89 10.44
N LEU A 18 7.74 -6.58 11.21
CA LEU A 18 7.06 -5.28 11.16
C LEU A 18 8.03 -4.13 11.44
N LEU A 19 8.92 -4.27 12.44
CA LEU A 19 9.90 -3.24 12.78
C LEU A 19 10.98 -3.08 11.70
N ALA A 20 11.34 -4.13 10.96
CA ALA A 20 12.22 -4.05 9.80
C ALA A 20 11.53 -3.34 8.62
N LEU A 21 10.23 -3.56 8.40
CA LEU A 21 9.45 -2.81 7.41
C LEU A 21 9.36 -1.32 7.74
N ARG A 22 9.10 -0.96 8.99
CA ARG A 22 9.08 0.46 9.41
C ARG A 22 10.45 1.11 9.22
N GLU A 23 11.54 0.37 9.42
CA GLU A 23 12.88 0.82 9.07
C GLU A 23 13.06 0.99 7.56
N ALA A 24 12.59 0.05 6.74
CA ALA A 24 12.63 0.14 5.28
C ALA A 24 11.91 1.38 4.75
N GLY A 25 10.74 1.70 5.29
CA GLY A 25 10.01 2.92 4.94
C GLY A 25 10.77 4.20 5.30
N GLY A 26 11.50 4.19 6.43
CA GLY A 26 12.41 5.28 6.81
C GLY A 26 13.54 5.48 5.80
N TRP A 27 14.19 4.39 5.37
CA TRP A 27 15.24 4.45 4.34
C TRP A 27 14.70 4.88 2.98
N ALA A 28 13.52 4.40 2.59
CA ALA A 28 12.85 4.82 1.37
C ALA A 28 12.60 6.35 1.37
N GLY A 29 12.12 6.90 2.49
CA GLY A 29 11.91 8.34 2.65
C GLY A 29 13.19 9.18 2.58
N LEU A 30 14.35 8.58 2.87
CA LEU A 30 15.67 9.20 2.69
C LEU A 30 16.26 8.97 1.28
N ALA A 31 15.50 8.35 0.37
CA ALA A 31 15.95 7.90 -0.95
C ALA A 31 17.15 6.93 -0.93
N ASP A 32 17.40 6.26 0.20
CA ASP A 32 18.43 5.23 0.31
C ASP A 32 17.86 3.86 -0.10
N ARG A 33 17.93 3.59 -1.40
CA ARG A 33 17.45 2.33 -1.99
C ARG A 33 18.15 1.12 -1.40
N ALA A 34 19.47 1.17 -1.21
CA ALA A 34 20.24 0.01 -0.76
C ALA A 34 19.88 -0.38 0.68
N CYS A 35 19.77 0.60 1.58
CA CYS A 35 19.37 0.33 2.96
C CYS A 35 17.89 -0.08 3.06
N CYS A 36 17.03 0.48 2.21
CA CYS A 36 15.63 0.06 2.10
C CYS A 36 15.53 -1.42 1.69
N GLU A 37 16.21 -1.82 0.61
CA GLU A 37 16.23 -3.20 0.11
C GLU A 37 16.73 -4.20 1.16
N GLN A 38 17.80 -3.86 1.88
CA GLN A 38 18.30 -4.71 2.96
C GLN A 38 17.31 -4.83 4.12
N ALA A 39 16.59 -3.76 4.46
CA ALA A 39 15.58 -3.78 5.51
C ALA A 39 14.34 -4.60 5.09
N LEU A 40 13.90 -4.48 3.83
CA LEU A 40 12.84 -5.31 3.26
C LEU A 40 13.19 -6.79 3.28
N ALA A 41 14.40 -7.15 2.84
CA ALA A 41 14.87 -8.53 2.86
C ALA A 41 14.88 -9.12 4.28
N ARG A 42 15.28 -8.34 5.29
CA ARG A 42 15.18 -8.75 6.70
C ARG A 42 13.72 -8.93 7.13
N ALA A 43 12.82 -8.03 6.73
CA ALA A 43 11.42 -8.12 7.10
C ALA A 43 10.77 -9.41 6.57
N GLN A 44 11.03 -9.74 5.29
CA GLN A 44 10.60 -10.99 4.65
C GLN A 44 11.14 -12.21 5.40
N ALA A 45 12.46 -12.26 5.64
CA ALA A 45 13.10 -13.38 6.34
C ALA A 45 12.60 -13.58 7.78
N TYR A 46 12.11 -12.53 8.45
CA TYR A 46 11.44 -12.66 9.75
C TYR A 46 9.99 -13.13 9.61
N PHE A 47 9.27 -12.65 8.58
CA PHE A 47 7.88 -13.03 8.33
C PHE A 47 7.75 -14.51 7.96
N GLU A 48 8.65 -15.03 7.13
CA GLU A 48 8.69 -16.43 6.68
C GLU A 48 8.84 -17.44 7.83
N ARG A 49 9.32 -17.01 9.00
CA ARG A 49 9.40 -17.85 10.21
C ARG A 49 8.03 -18.17 10.80
N GLY A 50 7.00 -17.43 10.38
CA GLY A 50 5.62 -17.64 10.79
C GLY A 50 5.31 -17.13 12.21
N PRO A 51 4.07 -17.41 12.67
CA PRO A 51 3.64 -17.06 14.01
C PRO A 51 4.44 -17.80 15.09
N ALA A 52 4.62 -17.15 16.23
CA ALA A 52 5.25 -17.75 17.42
C ALA A 52 4.36 -17.54 18.65
N GLU A 53 4.47 -18.42 19.65
CA GLU A 53 3.75 -18.26 20.94
C GLU A 53 4.07 -16.93 21.63
N ALA A 54 5.25 -16.36 21.34
CA ALA A 54 5.71 -15.09 21.88
C ALA A 54 5.13 -13.86 21.13
N ASP A 55 4.33 -14.06 20.09
CA ASP A 55 3.70 -12.96 19.37
C ASP A 55 2.68 -12.25 20.27
N PRO A 56 2.78 -10.91 20.43
CA PRO A 56 1.75 -10.16 21.14
C PRO A 56 0.37 -10.32 20.47
N GLU A 57 -0.69 -10.44 21.26
CA GLU A 57 -2.06 -10.66 20.74
C GLU A 57 -2.48 -9.63 19.69
N TRP A 58 -2.08 -8.36 19.89
CA TRP A 58 -2.38 -7.27 18.97
C TRP A 58 -1.72 -7.41 17.60
N MET A 59 -0.74 -8.30 17.41
CA MET A 59 -0.08 -8.55 16.12
C MET A 59 -0.96 -9.34 15.13
N SER A 60 -2.17 -9.74 15.51
CA SER A 60 -3.11 -10.46 14.62
C SER A 60 -3.36 -9.74 13.29
N PHE A 61 -3.33 -8.41 13.25
CA PHE A 61 -3.49 -7.63 12.02
C PHE A 61 -2.35 -7.81 10.99
N TYR A 62 -1.14 -8.19 11.44
CA TYR A 62 0.06 -8.15 10.61
C TYR A 62 0.23 -9.43 9.78
N GLY A 63 -0.63 -9.60 8.78
CA GLY A 63 -0.59 -10.71 7.82
C GLY A 63 0.17 -10.39 6.53
N GLU A 64 0.13 -11.32 5.57
CA GLU A 64 0.78 -11.17 4.26
C GLU A 64 0.26 -9.92 3.52
N ALA A 65 -1.03 -9.62 3.62
CA ALA A 65 -1.62 -8.41 3.04
C ALA A 65 -0.97 -7.11 3.56
N GLU A 66 -0.69 -7.03 4.87
CA GLU A 66 -0.07 -5.83 5.47
C GLU A 66 1.43 -5.76 5.15
N LEU A 67 2.12 -6.91 5.11
CA LEU A 67 3.51 -6.99 4.63
C LEU A 67 3.59 -6.41 3.21
N GLU A 68 2.80 -6.95 2.29
CA GLU A 68 2.74 -6.53 0.88
C GLU A 68 2.39 -5.03 0.73
N GLY A 69 1.41 -4.53 1.48
CA GLY A 69 1.03 -3.11 1.44
C GLY A 69 2.13 -2.17 1.95
N LEU A 70 2.89 -2.57 2.96
CA LEU A 70 4.03 -1.78 3.45
C LEU A 70 5.23 -1.83 2.49
N GLU A 71 5.48 -2.97 1.84
CA GLU A 71 6.49 -3.06 0.79
C GLU A 71 6.14 -2.18 -0.42
N ALA A 72 4.87 -2.20 -0.85
CA ALA A 72 4.39 -1.35 -1.93
C ALA A 72 4.69 0.12 -1.67
N GLN A 73 4.40 0.61 -0.46
CA GLN A 73 4.68 1.99 -0.05
C GLN A 73 6.18 2.33 -0.07
N CYS A 74 7.06 1.39 0.31
CA CYS A 74 8.51 1.59 0.22
C CYS A 74 8.96 1.77 -1.24
N TRP A 75 8.49 0.90 -2.13
CA TRP A 75 8.83 0.97 -3.55
C TRP A 75 8.25 2.21 -4.23
N SER A 76 7.02 2.58 -3.90
CA SER A 76 6.35 3.79 -4.36
C SER A 76 7.15 5.04 -3.96
N THR A 77 7.61 5.09 -2.71
CA THR A 77 8.46 6.18 -2.20
C THR A 77 9.81 6.27 -2.94
N LEU A 78 10.40 5.14 -3.33
CA LEU A 78 11.63 5.08 -4.13
C LEU A 78 11.41 5.32 -5.64
N GLY A 79 10.16 5.52 -6.09
CA GLY A 79 9.80 5.70 -7.49
C GLY A 79 9.85 4.42 -8.34
N ASP A 80 9.87 3.25 -7.71
CA ASP A 80 9.82 1.94 -8.40
C ASP A 80 8.37 1.50 -8.58
N TRP A 81 7.64 2.23 -9.44
CA TRP A 81 6.21 2.03 -9.67
C TRP A 81 5.82 0.60 -10.09
N PRO A 82 6.57 -0.11 -10.95
CA PRO A 82 6.23 -1.49 -11.30
C PRO A 82 6.28 -2.45 -10.12
N ARG A 83 7.28 -2.32 -9.22
CA ARG A 83 7.35 -3.14 -8.00
C ARG A 83 6.24 -2.73 -7.02
N ALA A 84 6.03 -1.44 -6.84
CA ALA A 84 4.98 -0.90 -5.96
C ALA A 84 3.60 -1.43 -6.36
N ALA A 85 3.23 -1.30 -7.63
CA ALA A 85 1.95 -1.78 -8.16
C ALA A 85 1.79 -3.32 -8.02
N ARG A 86 2.86 -4.10 -8.17
CA ARG A 86 2.79 -5.56 -7.95
C ARG A 86 2.43 -5.88 -6.50
N HIS A 87 3.11 -5.27 -5.54
CA HIS A 87 2.89 -5.50 -4.13
C HIS A 87 1.53 -4.95 -3.67
N ALA A 88 1.13 -3.75 -4.10
CA ALA A 88 -0.18 -3.18 -3.78
C ALA A 88 -1.34 -4.04 -4.31
N ARG A 89 -1.20 -4.60 -5.52
CA ARG A 89 -2.18 -5.55 -6.06
C ARG A 89 -2.28 -6.80 -5.21
N ARG A 90 -1.14 -7.40 -4.86
CA ARG A 90 -1.08 -8.60 -4.02
C ARG A 90 -1.71 -8.33 -2.64
N ALA A 91 -1.41 -7.19 -2.03
CA ALA A 91 -2.02 -6.76 -0.77
C ALA A 91 -3.56 -6.66 -0.87
N ALA A 92 -4.08 -6.05 -1.94
CA ALA A 92 -5.53 -5.92 -2.15
C ALA A 92 -6.22 -7.26 -2.43
N GLU A 93 -5.54 -8.23 -3.04
CA GLU A 93 -6.05 -9.58 -3.33
C GLU A 93 -6.04 -10.50 -2.10
N LEU A 94 -5.03 -10.36 -1.24
CA LEU A 94 -4.88 -11.18 -0.03
C LEU A 94 -5.74 -10.72 1.14
N GLN A 95 -6.11 -9.44 1.17
CA GLN A 95 -6.81 -8.87 2.30
C GLN A 95 -8.19 -9.53 2.47
N ASP A 96 -8.51 -9.89 3.72
CA ASP A 96 -9.80 -10.49 4.04
C ASP A 96 -10.93 -9.52 3.64
N PRO A 97 -11.96 -9.99 2.89
CA PRO A 97 -13.10 -9.18 2.46
C PRO A 97 -13.79 -8.39 3.58
N HIS A 98 -13.69 -8.83 4.83
CA HIS A 98 -14.22 -8.12 5.99
C HIS A 98 -13.54 -6.76 6.22
N PHE A 99 -12.28 -6.58 5.79
CA PHE A 99 -11.53 -5.33 5.92
C PHE A 99 -11.66 -4.44 4.67
N THR A 100 -12.88 -4.09 4.28
CA THR A 100 -13.20 -3.24 3.11
C THR A 100 -12.35 -1.97 3.04
N ARG A 101 -12.08 -1.32 4.18
CA ARG A 101 -11.24 -0.10 4.23
C ARG A 101 -9.80 -0.38 3.81
N ASN A 102 -9.22 -1.51 4.18
CA ASN A 102 -7.85 -1.87 3.81
C ASN A 102 -7.78 -2.27 2.34
N ILE A 103 -8.78 -2.99 1.83
CA ILE A 103 -8.88 -3.29 0.40
C ILE A 103 -8.94 -1.98 -0.41
N ALA A 104 -9.76 -1.03 0.02
CA ALA A 104 -9.86 0.28 -0.62
C ALA A 104 -8.55 1.06 -0.55
N LEU A 105 -7.82 0.99 0.56
CA LEU A 105 -6.51 1.61 0.72
C LEU A 105 -5.48 1.02 -0.26
N TYR A 106 -5.26 -0.30 -0.25
CA TYR A 106 -4.28 -0.93 -1.13
C TYR A 106 -4.67 -0.80 -2.61
N THR A 107 -5.97 -0.80 -2.93
CA THR A 107 -6.44 -0.55 -4.30
C THR A 107 -6.19 0.90 -4.74
N ALA A 108 -6.28 1.87 -3.82
CA ALA A 108 -5.91 3.26 -4.11
C ALA A 108 -4.39 3.43 -4.28
N GLU A 109 -3.58 2.70 -3.50
CA GLU A 109 -2.11 2.66 -3.65
C GLU A 109 -1.76 2.11 -5.04
N LEU A 110 -2.38 0.99 -5.42
CA LEU A 110 -2.26 0.39 -6.75
C LEU A 110 -2.63 1.37 -7.87
N ALA A 111 -3.74 2.13 -7.72
CA ALA A 111 -4.18 3.07 -8.73
C ALA A 111 -3.16 4.21 -8.95
N ASP A 112 -2.60 4.77 -7.87
CA ASP A 112 -1.56 5.80 -7.95
C ASP A 112 -0.27 5.25 -8.56
N ASP A 113 0.19 4.07 -8.11
CA ASP A 113 1.39 3.43 -8.62
C ASP A 113 1.26 3.10 -10.12
N LEU A 114 0.12 2.58 -10.57
CA LEU A 114 -0.13 2.32 -12.00
C LEU A 114 -0.15 3.60 -12.82
N ALA A 115 -0.77 4.68 -12.31
CA ALA A 115 -0.82 5.95 -13.01
C ALA A 115 0.58 6.54 -13.20
N ARG A 116 1.38 6.57 -12.13
CA ARG A 116 2.77 7.04 -12.16
C ARG A 116 3.70 6.13 -12.95
N GLY A 117 3.40 4.84 -12.98
CA GLY A 117 4.07 3.83 -13.81
C GLY A 117 3.66 3.84 -15.28
N GLY A 118 2.83 4.79 -15.73
CA GLY A 118 2.47 4.93 -17.15
C GLY A 118 1.45 3.91 -17.64
N ARG A 119 0.59 3.38 -16.76
CA ARG A 119 -0.48 2.41 -17.08
C ARG A 119 -1.86 3.01 -16.83
N PRO A 120 -2.27 4.03 -17.62
CA PRO A 120 -3.42 4.87 -17.31
C PRO A 120 -4.76 4.10 -17.30
N ASP A 121 -4.97 3.15 -18.21
CA ASP A 121 -6.23 2.40 -18.27
C ASP A 121 -6.41 1.50 -17.05
N GLU A 122 -5.35 0.79 -16.63
CA GLU A 122 -5.40 -0.06 -15.43
C GLU A 122 -5.50 0.76 -14.15
N ALA A 123 -4.84 1.93 -14.11
CA ALA A 123 -5.00 2.87 -13.02
C ALA A 123 -6.45 3.36 -12.89
N ALA A 124 -7.11 3.66 -14.02
CA ALA A 124 -8.52 4.04 -14.04
C ALA A 124 -9.43 2.89 -13.57
N THR A 125 -9.16 1.65 -14.00
CA THR A 125 -9.89 0.47 -13.51
C THR A 125 -9.75 0.29 -11.99
N ALA A 126 -8.53 0.39 -11.47
CA ALA A 126 -8.29 0.32 -10.03
C ALA A 126 -9.00 1.48 -9.31
N GLY A 127 -8.91 2.70 -9.83
CA GLY A 127 -9.59 3.88 -9.29
C GLY A 127 -11.11 3.73 -9.25
N MET A 128 -11.72 3.15 -10.28
CA MET A 128 -13.16 2.83 -10.28
C MET A 128 -13.54 1.85 -9.17
N ARG A 129 -12.74 0.81 -8.94
CA ARG A 129 -12.94 -0.12 -7.83
C ARG A 129 -12.85 0.57 -6.47
N VAL A 130 -11.94 1.53 -6.28
CA VAL A 130 -11.89 2.33 -5.04
C VAL A 130 -13.17 3.16 -4.87
N LEU A 131 -13.68 3.77 -5.95
CA LEU A 131 -14.93 4.54 -5.90
C LEU A 131 -16.14 3.68 -5.53
N ASP A 132 -16.17 2.41 -5.94
CA ASP A 132 -17.19 1.45 -5.48
C ASP A 132 -17.09 1.21 -3.97
N LEU A 133 -15.88 0.96 -3.47
CA LEU A 133 -15.63 0.69 -2.05
C LEU A 133 -15.88 1.90 -1.14
N LEU A 134 -15.66 3.13 -1.64
CA LEU A 134 -15.96 4.37 -0.90
C LEU A 134 -17.44 4.56 -0.59
N GLY A 135 -18.35 3.83 -1.26
CA GLY A 135 -19.76 3.77 -0.87
C GLY A 135 -19.98 3.18 0.53
N GLU A 136 -19.04 2.35 1.00
CA GLU A 136 -19.12 1.64 2.28
C GLU A 136 -18.15 2.19 3.34
N VAL A 137 -17.14 2.96 2.93
CA VAL A 137 -16.08 3.44 3.84
C VAL A 137 -15.82 4.93 3.74
N GLN A 138 -15.72 5.59 4.90
CA GLN A 138 -15.28 6.99 5.00
C GLN A 138 -13.78 7.04 5.29
N SER A 139 -12.99 7.62 4.38
CA SER A 139 -11.53 7.76 4.53
C SER A 139 -10.97 8.93 3.71
N SER A 140 -10.51 9.98 4.40
CA SER A 140 -9.88 11.15 3.78
C SER A 140 -8.55 10.82 3.09
N ARG A 141 -7.78 9.87 3.63
CA ARG A 141 -6.53 9.38 3.00
C ARG A 141 -6.81 8.78 1.62
N ILE A 142 -7.81 7.90 1.51
CA ILE A 142 -8.16 7.25 0.24
C ILE A 142 -8.65 8.26 -0.78
N GLN A 143 -9.49 9.22 -0.36
CA GLN A 143 -9.94 10.32 -1.23
C GLN A 143 -8.77 11.18 -1.72
N THR A 144 -7.81 11.49 -0.85
CA THR A 144 -6.61 12.25 -1.21
C THR A 144 -5.76 11.52 -2.24
N MET A 145 -5.62 10.21 -2.09
CA MET A 145 -4.89 9.38 -3.05
C MET A 145 -5.58 9.36 -4.41
N LEU A 146 -6.90 9.15 -4.46
CA LEU A 146 -7.66 9.23 -5.71
C LEU A 146 -7.55 10.59 -6.38
N ALA A 147 -7.57 11.68 -5.62
CA ALA A 147 -7.34 13.02 -6.16
C ALA A 147 -5.90 13.19 -6.71
N GLY A 148 -4.93 12.48 -6.13
CA GLY A 148 -3.58 12.33 -6.69
C GLY A 148 -3.60 11.61 -8.04
N THR A 149 -4.16 10.39 -8.06
CA THR A 149 -4.28 9.56 -9.27
C THR A 149 -5.00 10.30 -10.39
N ALA A 150 -6.14 10.93 -10.10
CA ALA A 150 -6.91 11.69 -11.08
C ALA A 150 -6.07 12.80 -11.73
N ARG A 151 -5.25 13.53 -10.95
CA ARG A 151 -4.34 14.54 -11.50
C ARG A 151 -3.28 13.95 -12.42
N VAL A 152 -2.71 12.80 -12.07
CA VAL A 152 -1.73 12.10 -12.92
C VAL A 152 -2.37 11.62 -14.23
N LEU A 153 -3.65 11.25 -14.20
CA LEU A 153 -4.38 10.75 -15.37
C LEU A 153 -4.99 11.84 -16.26
N LEU A 154 -5.03 13.11 -15.85
CA LEU A 154 -5.58 14.22 -16.65
C LEU A 154 -5.01 14.32 -18.08
N PRO A 155 -3.71 14.08 -18.34
CA PRO A 155 -3.16 14.06 -19.70
C PRO A 155 -3.76 12.94 -20.57
N HIS A 156 -4.25 11.86 -19.97
CA HIS A 156 -4.80 10.68 -20.64
C HIS A 156 -6.33 10.68 -20.74
N ARG A 157 -7.00 11.80 -20.43
CA ARG A 157 -8.48 11.93 -20.40
C ARG A 157 -9.24 11.51 -21.66
N ARG A 158 -8.57 11.37 -22.81
CA ARG A 158 -9.19 10.92 -24.06
C ARG A 158 -9.35 9.40 -24.16
N ALA A 159 -8.66 8.63 -23.31
CA ALA A 159 -8.88 7.20 -23.19
C ALA A 159 -10.22 6.95 -22.49
N SER A 160 -11.04 6.06 -23.04
CA SER A 160 -12.43 5.86 -22.58
C SER A 160 -12.51 5.45 -21.11
N GLY A 161 -11.64 4.53 -20.66
CA GLY A 161 -11.57 4.11 -19.26
C GLY A 161 -11.18 5.26 -18.32
N VAL A 162 -10.19 6.06 -18.72
CA VAL A 162 -9.73 7.22 -17.95
C VAL A 162 -10.81 8.31 -17.84
N SER A 163 -11.50 8.62 -18.95
CA SER A 163 -12.59 9.61 -18.93
C SER A 163 -13.67 9.21 -17.93
N ALA A 164 -14.15 7.97 -17.98
CA ALA A 164 -15.18 7.47 -17.09
C ALA A 164 -14.78 7.56 -15.60
N PHE A 165 -13.53 7.21 -15.29
CA PHE A 165 -12.99 7.37 -13.94
C PHE A 165 -12.95 8.83 -13.50
N LEU A 166 -12.42 9.73 -14.33
CA LEU A 166 -12.31 11.16 -14.02
C LEU A 166 -13.67 11.81 -13.81
N ASP A 167 -14.65 11.48 -14.66
CA ASP A 167 -16.02 12.00 -14.56
C ASP A 167 -16.68 11.56 -13.24
N ARG A 168 -16.60 10.26 -12.92
CA ARG A 168 -17.17 9.73 -11.67
C ARG A 168 -16.47 10.29 -10.44
N HIS A 169 -15.14 10.39 -10.44
CA HIS A 169 -14.37 11.00 -9.35
C HIS A 169 -14.77 12.48 -9.15
N GLY A 170 -15.03 13.22 -10.23
CA GLY A 170 -15.49 14.61 -10.18
C GLY A 170 -16.85 14.81 -9.51
N CYS A 171 -17.71 13.79 -9.51
CA CYS A 171 -19.01 13.80 -8.83
C CYS A 171 -18.94 13.46 -7.33
N VAL A 172 -17.81 12.94 -6.83
CA VAL A 172 -17.68 12.60 -5.41
C VAL A 172 -17.51 13.89 -4.59
N PRO A 173 -18.35 14.12 -3.57
CA PRO A 173 -18.18 15.26 -2.67
C PRO A 173 -16.79 15.22 -2.03
N ARG A 174 -16.04 16.32 -2.11
CA ARG A 174 -14.78 16.44 -1.37
C ARG A 174 -15.10 16.46 0.12
N ALA A 175 -14.50 15.57 0.91
CA ALA A 175 -14.57 15.70 2.37
C ALA A 175 -14.02 17.08 2.76
N VAL A 176 -14.82 17.82 3.52
CA VAL A 176 -14.49 19.15 4.07
C VAL A 176 -13.42 19.01 5.15
#